data_AF-A0A0N1I1U7-F1
#
_entry.id   AF-A0A0N1I1U7-F1
#
_cell.length_a   1.000
_cell.length_b   1.000
_cell.length_c   1.000
_cell.angle_alpha   90.00
_cell.angle_beta   90.00
_cell.angle_gamma   90.00
#
_symmetry.space_group_name_H-M   'P 1'
#
loop_
_entity.id
_entity.type
_entity.pdbx_description
1 polymer ?
#
loop_
_entity_poly.entity_id
_entity_poly.type
_entity_poly.pdbx_seq_one_letter_code
_entity_poly.pdbx_strand_id
1 'polypeptide(L)'
;MVFTVEVQPFGAGKMIWLSTDALRVGLANFGATISSVKIFHALKKQWIEVNCGFSHNPDEAEADTDYMGVTVGRCAGRVANAKFTLDGITYHTDKNMDVGHTCHGGVGAFHKKHWGYAVIQTHDRIGVKFNYTSPHMENGFPAELYSTVTYTVDRKSPNTLHTQFEACVTESSPAEATPVNIFNHAYWNLNGVPERTVAAGSDAVWKQPLSVHNHWVRVP
;
A
#
# COMPACT_ATOMS: atom_id res chain seq x y z
N MET A 1 17.26 22.32 2.22
CA MET A 1 16.76 20.94 2.18
C MET A 1 16.50 20.57 0.73
N VAL A 2 17.04 19.45 0.26
CA VAL A 2 16.81 18.97 -1.11
C VAL A 2 15.63 18.01 -1.07
N PHE A 3 14.62 18.27 -1.90
CA PHE A 3 13.48 17.38 -2.10
C PHE A 3 13.51 16.93 -3.55
N THR A 4 13.52 15.63 -3.79
CA THR A 4 13.52 15.08 -5.16
C THR A 4 12.40 14.09 -5.35
N VAL A 5 11.90 14.04 -6.59
CA VAL A 5 11.06 12.97 -7.10
C VAL A 5 11.77 12.33 -8.27
N GLU A 6 11.99 11.02 -8.22
CA GLU A 6 12.57 10.26 -9.32
C GLU A 6 11.62 9.15 -9.73
N VAL A 7 11.44 8.96 -11.04
CA VAL A 7 10.57 7.91 -11.59
C VAL A 7 11.43 6.95 -12.40
N GLN A 8 11.35 5.67 -12.09
CA GLN A 8 12.15 4.61 -12.70
C GLN A 8 11.24 3.48 -13.22
N PRO A 9 11.64 2.75 -14.27
CA PRO A 9 10.95 1.52 -14.68
C PRO A 9 10.89 0.50 -13.53
N PHE A 10 9.78 -0.24 -13.44
CA PHE A 10 9.59 -1.31 -12.46
C PHE A 10 8.66 -2.38 -13.04
N GLY A 11 9.23 -3.37 -13.73
CA GLY A 11 8.46 -4.32 -14.54
C GLY A 11 7.61 -3.60 -15.58
N ALA A 12 6.33 -3.97 -15.69
CA ALA A 12 5.35 -3.27 -16.52
C ALA A 12 4.93 -1.89 -15.94
N GLY A 13 5.29 -1.59 -14.70
CA GLY A 13 4.94 -0.38 -13.97
C GLY A 13 6.10 0.61 -13.80
N LYS A 14 5.96 1.44 -12.75
CA LYS A 14 6.92 2.48 -12.35
C LYS A 14 7.15 2.45 -10.84
N MET A 15 8.39 2.67 -10.46
CA MET A 15 8.80 3.01 -9.09
C MET A 15 9.00 4.52 -9.01
N ILE A 16 8.42 5.15 -8.01
CA ILE A 16 8.51 6.58 -7.73
C ILE A 16 9.21 6.76 -6.39
N TRP A 17 10.36 7.43 -6.40
CA TRP A 17 11.15 7.72 -5.22
C TRP A 17 10.93 9.15 -4.77
N LEU A 18 10.54 9.32 -3.51
CA LEU A 18 10.49 10.61 -2.82
C LEU A 18 11.69 10.67 -1.87
N SER A 19 12.54 11.68 -2.00
CA SER A 19 13.68 11.85 -1.09
C SER A 19 13.69 13.23 -0.46
N THR A 20 13.95 13.26 0.85
CA THR A 20 14.28 14.43 1.65
C THR A 20 15.61 14.18 2.38
N ASP A 21 16.02 15.11 3.23
CA ASP A 21 17.15 14.93 4.14
C ASP A 21 16.85 14.00 5.33
N ALA A 22 15.58 13.71 5.62
CA ALA A 22 15.16 12.88 6.75
C ALA A 22 14.48 11.57 6.34
N LEU A 23 13.89 11.51 5.15
CA LEU A 23 13.03 10.43 4.69
C LEU A 23 13.32 10.07 3.23
N ARG A 24 13.36 8.78 2.91
CA ARG A 24 13.34 8.27 1.54
C ARG A 24 12.23 7.25 1.40
N VAL A 25 11.38 7.40 0.39
CA VAL A 25 10.20 6.56 0.19
C VAL A 25 10.20 6.03 -1.24
N GLY A 26 10.08 4.72 -1.40
CA GLY A 26 9.88 4.06 -2.69
C GLY A 26 8.42 3.65 -2.84
N LEU A 27 7.77 4.09 -3.91
CA LEU A 27 6.35 3.88 -4.17
C LEU A 27 6.15 3.24 -5.55
N ALA A 28 5.59 2.03 -5.60
CA ALA A 28 5.30 1.36 -6.86
C ALA A 28 3.86 1.63 -7.29
N ASN A 29 3.62 1.90 -8.58
CA ASN A 29 2.25 2.06 -9.07
C ASN A 29 1.49 0.72 -9.16
N PHE A 30 2.20 -0.41 -9.18
CA PHE A 30 1.60 -1.71 -8.93
C PHE A 30 1.12 -1.78 -7.47
N GLY A 31 -0.18 -2.00 -7.27
CA GLY A 31 -0.84 -2.01 -5.97
C GLY A 31 -0.83 -0.66 -5.23
N ALA A 32 -0.41 0.45 -5.86
CA ALA A 32 -0.13 1.73 -5.19
C ALA A 32 0.67 1.52 -3.88
N THR A 33 1.76 0.77 -4.01
CA THR A 33 2.48 0.10 -2.92
C THR A 33 3.54 0.98 -2.29
N ILE A 34 3.61 0.98 -0.96
CA ILE A 34 4.78 1.45 -0.23
C ILE A 34 5.83 0.34 -0.25
N SER A 35 6.84 0.49 -1.11
CA SER A 35 7.89 -0.51 -1.31
C SER A 35 9.09 -0.31 -0.38
N SER A 36 9.43 0.94 -0.04
CA SER A 36 10.52 1.28 0.89
C SER A 36 10.18 2.53 1.68
N VAL A 37 10.60 2.55 2.95
CA VAL A 37 10.64 3.74 3.78
C VAL A 37 11.92 3.72 4.60
N LYS A 38 12.87 4.57 4.24
CA LYS A 38 14.12 4.74 4.98
C LYS A 38 14.10 6.03 5.78
N ILE A 39 14.48 5.93 7.05
CA ILE A 39 14.70 7.09 7.93
C ILE A 39 16.19 7.27 8.21
N PHE A 40 16.64 8.51 8.35
CA PHE A 40 18.02 8.78 8.71
C PHE A 40 18.24 8.65 10.23
N HIS A 41 19.04 7.67 10.64
CA HIS A 41 19.41 7.49 12.04
C HIS A 41 20.59 8.40 12.41
N ALA A 42 20.30 9.56 13.00
CA ALA A 42 21.29 10.60 13.29
C ALA A 42 22.52 10.11 14.10
N LEU A 43 22.31 9.30 15.15
CA LEU A 43 23.43 8.80 16.00
C LEU A 43 24.34 7.82 15.27
N LYS A 44 23.77 6.90 14.47
CA LYS A 44 24.52 5.91 13.70
C LYS A 44 24.99 6.44 12.34
N LYS A 45 24.56 7.64 11.95
CA LYS A 45 24.82 8.30 10.66
C LYS A 45 24.53 7.41 9.44
N GLN A 46 23.43 6.66 9.50
CA GLN A 46 23.04 5.72 8.44
C GLN A 46 21.53 5.75 8.17
N TRP A 47 21.14 5.35 6.96
CA TRP A 47 19.75 5.13 6.61
C TRP A 47 19.29 3.76 7.07
N ILE A 48 18.12 3.71 7.70
CA ILE A 48 17.50 2.47 8.20
C ILE A 48 16.21 2.24 7.43
N GLU A 49 16.12 1.11 6.72
CA GLU A 49 14.85 0.63 6.16
C GLU A 49 13.93 0.21 7.28
N VAL A 50 12.74 0.81 7.37
CA VAL A 50 11.77 0.52 8.42
C VAL A 50 10.48 -0.10 7.89
N ASN A 51 10.31 -0.20 6.57
CA ASN A 51 9.18 -0.89 5.94
C ASN A 51 9.61 -2.29 5.49
N CYS A 52 8.87 -3.32 5.92
CA CYS A 52 9.03 -4.66 5.37
C CYS A 52 8.44 -4.68 3.95
N GLY A 53 9.23 -5.16 2.99
CA GLY A 53 8.82 -5.22 1.60
C GLY A 53 9.70 -6.16 0.79
N PHE A 54 9.42 -6.18 -0.51
CA PHE A 54 10.19 -6.92 -1.53
C PHE A 54 11.48 -6.19 -1.90
N SER A 55 12.40 -6.91 -2.56
CA SER A 55 13.75 -6.44 -2.93
C SER A 55 13.78 -5.35 -4.03
N HIS A 56 12.69 -4.59 -4.21
CA HIS A 56 12.43 -3.76 -5.39
C HIS A 56 12.52 -4.57 -6.70
N ASN A 57 12.16 -5.86 -6.64
CA ASN A 57 11.97 -6.72 -7.79
C ASN A 57 10.47 -6.78 -8.17
N PRO A 58 10.09 -6.48 -9.42
CA PRO A 58 8.69 -6.56 -9.86
C PRO A 58 8.11 -7.99 -9.75
N ASP A 59 8.90 -9.03 -10.04
CA ASP A 59 8.42 -10.42 -9.98
C ASP A 59 8.09 -10.83 -8.54
N GLU A 60 8.89 -10.38 -7.57
CA GLU A 60 8.58 -10.59 -6.14
C GLU A 60 7.31 -9.85 -5.72
N ALA A 61 7.10 -8.63 -6.21
CA ALA A 61 5.89 -7.86 -5.90
C ALA A 61 4.63 -8.52 -6.49
N GLU A 62 4.73 -9.06 -7.71
CA GLU A 62 3.64 -9.79 -8.35
C GLU A 62 3.35 -11.12 -7.66
N ALA A 63 4.37 -11.82 -7.18
CA ALA A 63 4.25 -13.07 -6.44
C ALA A 63 3.82 -12.92 -4.97
N ASP A 64 3.84 -11.69 -4.42
CA ASP A 64 3.53 -11.44 -3.00
C ASP A 64 2.12 -11.93 -2.61
N THR A 65 2.05 -12.71 -1.54
CA THR A 65 0.80 -13.19 -0.93
C THR A 65 0.52 -12.58 0.43
N ASP A 66 1.49 -11.82 0.98
CA ASP A 66 1.43 -11.28 2.35
C ASP A 66 0.90 -9.84 2.39
N TYR A 67 0.53 -9.28 1.24
CA TYR A 67 0.04 -7.90 1.10
C TYR A 67 1.09 -6.89 1.59
N MET A 68 2.37 -7.08 1.26
CA MET A 68 3.43 -6.22 1.78
C MET A 68 3.35 -4.80 1.20
N GLY A 69 2.84 -3.85 1.98
CA GLY A 69 2.83 -2.42 1.65
C GLY A 69 1.82 -2.01 0.58
N VAL A 70 1.07 -2.96 0.02
CA VAL A 70 0.08 -2.72 -1.05
C VAL A 70 -1.14 -1.98 -0.52
N THR A 71 -1.86 -1.29 -1.41
CA THR A 71 -3.20 -0.79 -1.13
C THR A 71 -4.22 -1.91 -1.31
N VAL A 72 -4.99 -2.19 -0.27
CA VAL A 72 -6.08 -3.18 -0.28
C VAL A 72 -7.44 -2.51 -0.39
N GLY A 73 -8.34 -3.15 -1.15
CA GLY A 73 -9.67 -2.66 -1.47
C GLY A 73 -10.31 -3.54 -2.54
N ARG A 74 -11.60 -3.43 -2.85
CA ARG A 74 -12.55 -2.37 -2.44
C ARG A 74 -12.93 -2.40 -0.94
N CYS A 75 -12.86 -3.56 -0.31
CA CYS A 75 -13.06 -3.73 1.14
C CYS A 75 -11.85 -4.41 1.79
N ALA A 76 -11.11 -3.68 2.62
CA ALA A 76 -10.07 -4.21 3.49
C ALA A 76 -10.67 -5.08 4.61
N GLY A 77 -9.91 -6.08 5.07
CA GLY A 77 -10.41 -7.05 6.04
C GLY A 77 -11.26 -8.12 5.37
N ARG A 78 -12.36 -8.54 6.01
CA ARG A 78 -13.19 -9.66 5.56
C ARG A 78 -14.63 -9.28 5.32
N VAL A 79 -15.19 -9.70 4.18
CA VAL A 79 -16.65 -9.75 3.95
C VAL A 79 -17.12 -11.16 4.30
N ALA A 80 -17.90 -11.26 5.37
CA ALA A 80 -18.36 -12.53 5.90
C ALA A 80 -19.20 -13.30 4.86
N ASN A 81 -18.90 -14.59 4.71
CA ASN A 81 -19.56 -15.49 3.73
C ASN A 81 -19.52 -15.01 2.27
N ALA A 82 -18.62 -14.05 1.96
CA ALA A 82 -18.51 -13.41 0.65
C ALA A 82 -19.85 -12.92 0.11
N LYS A 83 -20.63 -12.26 0.97
CA LYS A 83 -21.89 -11.63 0.60
C LYS A 83 -22.22 -10.47 1.51
N PHE A 84 -22.98 -9.53 0.98
CA PHE A 84 -23.57 -8.44 1.74
C PHE A 84 -24.91 -8.04 1.11
N THR A 85 -25.70 -7.27 1.85
CA THR A 85 -26.97 -6.72 1.36
C THR A 85 -26.86 -5.20 1.28
N LEU A 86 -27.27 -4.65 0.14
CA LEU A 86 -27.33 -3.21 -0.13
C LEU A 86 -28.67 -2.94 -0.81
N ASP A 87 -29.45 -2.02 -0.26
CA ASP A 87 -30.79 -1.64 -0.75
C ASP A 87 -31.72 -2.84 -1.00
N GLY A 88 -31.66 -3.84 -0.12
CA GLY A 88 -32.46 -5.06 -0.21
C GLY A 88 -31.97 -6.10 -1.22
N ILE A 89 -30.94 -5.79 -2.02
CA ILE A 89 -30.32 -6.71 -2.97
C ILE A 89 -29.14 -7.41 -2.30
N THR A 90 -29.08 -8.73 -2.43
CA THR A 90 -27.93 -9.52 -1.95
C THR A 90 -26.90 -9.63 -3.06
N TYR A 91 -25.69 -9.14 -2.78
CA TYR A 91 -24.53 -9.26 -3.64
C TYR A 91 -23.61 -10.37 -3.13
N HIS A 92 -23.02 -11.09 -4.06
CA HIS A 92 -22.01 -12.11 -3.78
C HIS A 92 -20.66 -11.61 -4.27
N THR A 93 -19.69 -11.63 -3.38
CA THR A 93 -18.31 -11.22 -3.67
C THR A 93 -17.42 -12.45 -3.89
N ASP A 94 -16.22 -12.22 -4.39
CA ASP A 94 -15.25 -13.28 -4.63
C ASP A 94 -14.83 -14.02 -3.34
N LYS A 95 -14.72 -15.35 -3.38
CA LYS A 95 -14.31 -16.19 -2.24
C LYS A 95 -12.85 -16.58 -2.38
N ASN A 96 -11.96 -15.73 -1.89
CA ASN A 96 -10.51 -15.94 -1.95
C ASN A 96 -9.90 -16.50 -0.66
N MET A 97 -10.71 -16.95 0.29
CA MET A 97 -10.27 -17.67 1.48
C MET A 97 -10.99 -19.01 1.59
N ASP A 98 -10.29 -20.02 2.10
CA ASP A 98 -10.82 -21.40 2.28
C ASP A 98 -12.09 -21.46 3.13
N VAL A 99 -12.26 -20.53 4.07
CA VAL A 99 -13.45 -20.41 4.94
C VAL A 99 -14.65 -19.74 4.27
N GLY A 100 -14.58 -19.49 2.95
CA GLY A 100 -15.68 -18.94 2.15
C GLY A 100 -15.96 -17.45 2.37
N HIS A 101 -14.98 -16.69 2.88
CA HIS A 101 -15.05 -15.24 3.03
C HIS A 101 -14.33 -14.54 1.88
N THR A 102 -14.69 -13.28 1.61
CA THR A 102 -13.84 -12.40 0.80
C THR A 102 -12.86 -11.71 1.73
N CYS A 103 -11.59 -11.69 1.35
CA CYS A 103 -10.51 -11.00 2.05
C CYS A 103 -9.90 -9.93 1.15
N HIS A 104 -9.69 -8.73 1.69
CA HIS A 104 -8.99 -7.62 1.01
C HIS A 104 -9.50 -7.29 -0.40
N GLY A 105 -10.81 -7.46 -0.62
CA GLY A 105 -11.49 -7.18 -1.90
C GLY A 105 -11.51 -8.33 -2.91
N GLY A 106 -10.96 -9.51 -2.58
CA GLY A 106 -10.97 -10.69 -3.44
C GLY A 106 -9.69 -10.92 -4.23
N VAL A 107 -9.66 -11.97 -5.05
CA VAL A 107 -8.55 -12.31 -5.95
C VAL A 107 -8.30 -11.14 -6.92
N GLY A 108 -7.03 -10.80 -7.13
CA GLY A 108 -6.64 -9.83 -8.15
C GLY A 108 -7.23 -8.44 -7.95
N ALA A 109 -7.63 -8.09 -6.72
CA ALA A 109 -8.22 -6.80 -6.35
C ALA A 109 -7.17 -5.68 -6.35
N PHE A 110 -7.39 -4.58 -5.61
CA PHE A 110 -6.59 -3.35 -5.69
C PHE A 110 -5.08 -3.56 -5.58
N HIS A 111 -4.67 -4.51 -4.74
CA HIS A 111 -3.28 -4.89 -4.48
C HIS A 111 -2.54 -5.50 -5.68
N LYS A 112 -3.25 -6.01 -6.70
CA LYS A 112 -2.68 -6.60 -7.93
C LYS A 112 -2.94 -5.76 -9.18
N LYS A 113 -3.46 -4.54 -9.04
CA LYS A 113 -3.71 -3.65 -10.18
C LYS A 113 -2.51 -2.75 -10.44
N HIS A 114 -2.30 -2.38 -11.69
CA HIS A 114 -1.47 -1.23 -12.03
C HIS A 114 -2.31 0.03 -11.93
N TRP A 115 -2.00 0.87 -10.95
CA TRP A 115 -2.64 2.17 -10.77
C TRP A 115 -2.03 3.18 -11.75
N GLY A 116 -2.86 4.08 -12.28
CA GLY A 116 -2.38 5.30 -12.89
C GLY A 116 -1.66 6.16 -11.85
N TYR A 117 -0.73 7.01 -12.26
CA TYR A 117 0.02 7.87 -11.34
C TYR A 117 0.20 9.27 -11.89
N ALA A 118 0.25 10.25 -10.98
CA ALA A 118 0.64 11.62 -11.27
C ALA A 118 1.60 12.11 -10.17
N VAL A 119 2.80 12.54 -10.56
CA VAL A 119 3.78 13.11 -9.63
C VAL A 119 3.27 14.46 -9.12
N ILE A 120 3.42 14.66 -7.81
CA ILE A 120 3.16 15.93 -7.15
C ILE A 120 4.52 16.56 -6.85
N GLN A 121 4.80 17.71 -7.45
CA GLN A 121 5.98 18.49 -7.13
C GLN A 121 5.61 19.97 -7.13
N THR A 122 5.44 20.51 -5.93
CA THR A 122 5.00 21.89 -5.71
C THR A 122 6.03 22.65 -4.88
N HIS A 123 5.76 23.93 -4.66
CA HIS A 123 6.51 24.73 -3.69
C HIS A 123 6.45 24.12 -2.29
N ASP A 124 5.32 23.54 -1.86
CA ASP A 124 5.12 23.14 -0.46
C ASP A 124 5.34 21.65 -0.17
N ARG A 125 5.24 20.79 -1.19
CA ARG A 125 5.35 19.33 -1.02
C ARG A 125 5.81 18.59 -2.26
N ILE A 126 6.32 17.38 -2.04
CA ILE A 126 6.53 16.37 -3.07
C ILE A 126 5.61 15.17 -2.81
N GLY A 127 5.33 14.35 -3.82
CA GLY A 127 4.49 13.19 -3.66
C GLY A 127 4.09 12.52 -4.97
N VAL A 128 3.11 11.63 -4.87
CA VAL A 128 2.46 10.97 -6.00
C VAL A 128 1.01 10.69 -5.65
N LYS A 129 0.11 10.93 -6.60
CA LYS A 129 -1.29 10.50 -6.56
C LYS A 129 -1.47 9.31 -7.48
N PHE A 130 -1.82 8.16 -6.91
CA PHE A 130 -2.25 6.98 -7.63
C PHE A 130 -3.75 7.00 -7.84
N ASN A 131 -4.22 6.45 -8.96
CA ASN A 131 -5.65 6.27 -9.21
C ASN A 131 -5.95 4.92 -9.87
N TYR A 132 -7.12 4.37 -9.56
CA TYR A 132 -7.65 3.17 -10.17
C TYR A 132 -9.17 3.24 -10.24
N THR A 133 -9.73 2.91 -11.40
CA THR A 133 -11.18 2.78 -11.60
C THR A 133 -11.54 1.31 -11.57
N SER A 134 -12.21 0.90 -10.50
CA SER A 134 -12.72 -0.44 -10.32
C SER A 134 -14.09 -0.54 -11.02
N PRO A 135 -14.25 -1.35 -12.07
CA PRO A 135 -15.49 -1.39 -12.84
C PRO A 135 -16.66 -1.91 -12.00
N HIS A 136 -17.87 -1.66 -12.48
CA HIS A 136 -19.08 -2.26 -11.92
C HIS A 136 -18.93 -3.79 -11.84
N MET A 137 -19.26 -4.36 -10.68
CA MET A 137 -19.19 -5.80 -10.39
C MET A 137 -17.79 -6.40 -10.36
N GLU A 138 -16.72 -5.58 -10.30
CA GLU A 138 -15.39 -6.13 -10.02
C GLU A 138 -15.41 -6.89 -8.69
N ASN A 139 -15.03 -8.17 -8.71
CA ASN A 139 -15.11 -9.10 -7.58
C ASN A 139 -16.49 -9.14 -6.88
N GLY A 140 -17.56 -8.85 -7.63
CA GLY A 140 -18.94 -8.87 -7.14
C GLY A 140 -19.40 -7.61 -6.43
N PHE A 141 -18.59 -6.54 -6.40
CA PHE A 141 -18.98 -5.26 -5.81
C PHE A 141 -19.72 -4.38 -6.84
N PRO A 142 -20.97 -3.95 -6.58
CA PRO A 142 -21.72 -3.08 -7.48
C PRO A 142 -21.09 -1.69 -7.54
N ALA A 143 -21.56 -0.86 -8.46
CA ALA A 143 -21.01 0.44 -8.86
C ALA A 143 -19.57 0.43 -9.41
N GLU A 144 -19.33 1.27 -10.41
CA GLU A 144 -17.98 1.67 -10.82
C GLU A 144 -17.43 2.67 -9.81
N LEU A 145 -16.23 2.39 -9.27
CA LEU A 145 -15.62 3.16 -8.20
C LEU A 145 -14.28 3.74 -8.66
N TYR A 146 -14.18 5.06 -8.75
CA TYR A 146 -12.93 5.77 -8.89
C TYR A 146 -12.27 5.92 -7.51
N SER A 147 -11.07 5.37 -7.36
CA SER A 147 -10.32 5.40 -6.10
C SER A 147 -8.98 6.07 -6.31
N THR A 148 -8.51 6.82 -5.30
CA THR A 148 -7.19 7.43 -5.31
C THR A 148 -6.46 7.21 -4.00
N VAL A 149 -5.13 7.06 -4.09
CA VAL A 149 -4.21 7.04 -2.95
C VAL A 149 -3.14 8.08 -3.20
N THR A 150 -3.03 9.05 -2.31
CA THR A 150 -2.04 10.12 -2.43
C THR A 150 -1.03 10.01 -1.31
N TYR A 151 0.25 9.88 -1.68
CA TYR A 151 1.37 9.90 -0.76
C TYR A 151 2.14 11.21 -0.93
N THR A 152 2.34 11.95 0.16
CA THR A 152 3.05 13.25 0.12
C THR A 152 3.99 13.43 1.29
N VAL A 153 5.03 14.23 1.08
CA VAL A 153 5.92 14.74 2.13
C VAL A 153 5.91 16.26 2.06
N ASP A 154 5.42 16.89 3.12
CA ASP A 154 5.37 18.34 3.23
C ASP A 154 6.77 18.90 3.56
N ARG A 155 7.15 20.01 2.92
CA ARG A 155 8.47 20.62 3.16
C ARG A 155 8.65 21.16 4.57
N LYS A 156 7.54 21.48 5.25
CA LYS A 156 7.52 21.90 6.66
C LYS A 156 7.72 20.72 7.63
N SER A 157 7.52 19.49 7.16
CA SER A 157 7.62 18.26 7.95
C SER A 157 8.35 17.18 7.12
N PRO A 158 9.65 17.37 6.83
CA PRO A 158 10.41 16.53 5.88
C PRO A 158 10.55 15.06 6.30
N ASN A 159 10.16 14.73 7.53
CA ASN A 159 10.17 13.40 8.14
C ASN A 159 8.77 12.76 8.24
N THR A 160 7.74 13.35 7.62
CA THR A 160 6.36 12.86 7.69
C THR A 160 5.89 12.43 6.30
N LEU A 161 5.51 11.15 6.17
CA LEU A 161 4.79 10.63 5.03
C LEU A 161 3.29 10.72 5.30
N HIS A 162 2.59 11.55 4.54
CA HIS A 162 1.14 11.67 4.57
C HIS A 162 0.53 10.72 3.54
N THR A 163 -0.50 10.00 3.95
CA THR A 163 -1.30 9.13 3.07
C THR A 163 -2.76 9.60 3.12
N GLN A 164 -3.36 9.82 1.95
CA GLN A 164 -4.77 10.18 1.81
C GLN A 164 -5.46 9.21 0.86
N PHE A 165 -6.62 8.70 1.27
CA PHE A 165 -7.49 7.86 0.45
C PHE A 165 -8.73 8.64 0.08
N GLU A 166 -9.11 8.58 -1.19
CA GLU A 166 -10.36 9.17 -1.69
C GLU A 166 -11.05 8.15 -2.58
N ALA A 167 -12.37 8.08 -2.53
CA ALA A 167 -13.15 7.23 -3.42
C ALA A 167 -14.51 7.86 -3.72
N CYS A 168 -14.96 7.73 -4.96
CA CYS A 168 -16.31 8.13 -5.38
C CYS A 168 -16.86 7.15 -6.42
N VAL A 169 -18.17 6.94 -6.38
CA VAL A 169 -18.89 6.29 -7.48
C VAL A 169 -18.88 7.25 -8.67
N THR A 170 -18.56 6.73 -9.85
CA THR A 170 -18.49 7.55 -11.07
C THR A 170 -19.88 7.91 -11.58
N GLU A 171 -19.99 9.01 -12.32
CA GLU A 171 -21.27 9.41 -12.95
C GLU A 171 -21.75 8.40 -14.00
N SER A 172 -20.84 7.65 -14.62
CA SER A 172 -21.13 6.58 -15.58
C SER A 172 -21.54 5.26 -14.94
N SER A 173 -21.51 5.16 -13.61
CA SER A 173 -21.76 3.92 -12.91
C SER A 173 -23.22 3.45 -13.08
N PRO A 174 -23.47 2.18 -13.40
CA PRO A 174 -24.82 1.63 -13.52
C PRO A 174 -25.50 1.34 -12.17
N ALA A 175 -24.81 1.62 -11.06
CA ALA A 175 -25.34 1.54 -9.70
C ALA A 175 -24.81 2.71 -8.86
N GLU A 176 -25.61 3.18 -7.90
CA GLU A 176 -25.35 4.43 -7.19
C GLU A 176 -24.57 4.25 -5.88
N ALA A 177 -24.39 3.01 -5.41
CA ALA A 177 -23.77 2.72 -4.13
C ALA A 177 -22.94 1.42 -4.14
N THR A 178 -21.94 1.38 -3.25
CA THR A 178 -21.06 0.22 -3.03
C THR A 178 -20.39 0.33 -1.66
N PRO A 179 -20.09 -0.79 -0.96
CA PRO A 179 -19.26 -0.73 0.23
C PRO A 179 -17.81 -0.37 -0.15
N VAL A 180 -17.19 0.49 0.64
CA VAL A 180 -15.79 0.90 0.46
C VAL A 180 -15.06 0.95 1.81
N ASN A 181 -13.89 0.33 1.87
CA ASN A 181 -12.97 0.38 2.99
C ASN A 181 -11.55 0.18 2.43
N ILE A 182 -10.81 1.26 2.21
CA ILE A 182 -9.49 1.23 1.59
C ILE A 182 -8.42 1.37 2.68
N PHE A 183 -7.37 0.57 2.59
CA PHE A 183 -6.28 0.55 3.57
C PHE A 183 -4.93 0.32 2.88
N ASN A 184 -3.83 0.80 3.45
CA ASN A 184 -2.48 0.44 3.03
C ASN A 184 -1.88 -0.56 4.01
N HIS A 185 -1.34 -1.66 3.49
CA HIS A 185 -0.92 -2.81 4.27
C HIS A 185 0.59 -2.81 4.59
N ALA A 186 1.16 -1.64 4.92
CA ALA A 186 2.55 -1.50 5.32
C ALA A 186 2.84 -2.22 6.66
N TYR A 187 3.98 -2.88 6.72
CA TYR A 187 4.50 -3.55 7.90
C TYR A 187 5.77 -2.84 8.35
N TRP A 188 5.82 -2.45 9.62
CA TRP A 188 6.91 -1.63 10.14
C TRP A 188 7.82 -2.43 11.06
N ASN A 189 9.12 -2.28 10.88
CA ASN A 189 10.13 -2.73 11.84
C ASN A 189 11.12 -1.59 12.11
N LEU A 190 10.90 -0.89 13.22
CA LEU A 190 11.73 0.25 13.62
C LEU A 190 13.16 -0.14 14.04
N ASN A 191 13.42 -1.43 14.30
CA ASN A 191 14.79 -1.92 14.55
C ASN A 191 15.62 -2.00 13.26
N GLY A 192 14.99 -1.79 12.11
CA GLY A 192 15.57 -2.00 10.80
C GLY A 192 15.13 -3.33 10.20
N VAL A 193 14.81 -3.30 8.91
CA VAL A 193 14.62 -4.50 8.09
C VAL A 193 16.00 -4.87 7.52
N PRO A 194 16.57 -6.03 7.88
CA PRO A 194 17.74 -6.58 7.21
C PRO A 194 17.51 -6.65 5.71
N GLU A 195 18.53 -6.30 4.94
CA GLU A 195 18.50 -6.51 3.49
C GLU A 195 18.23 -8.01 3.22
N ARG A 196 17.23 -8.31 2.39
CA ARG A 196 17.07 -9.64 1.81
C ARG A 196 18.20 -9.84 0.81
N THR A 197 19.40 -10.16 1.28
CA THR A 197 20.43 -10.74 0.43
C THR A 197 19.96 -12.14 0.08
N VAL A 198 19.33 -12.29 -1.09
CA VAL A 198 18.93 -13.60 -1.61
C VAL A 198 20.21 -14.33 -2.05
N ALA A 199 20.99 -14.83 -1.09
CA ALA A 199 21.93 -15.90 -1.39
C ALA A 199 21.08 -17.15 -1.61
N ALA A 200 21.03 -17.64 -2.85
CA ALA A 200 20.33 -18.86 -3.19
C ALA A 200 20.76 -19.99 -2.22
N GLY A 201 19.80 -20.54 -1.48
CA GLY A 201 20.02 -21.67 -0.56
C GLY A 201 20.39 -21.33 0.89
N SER A 202 20.34 -20.06 1.32
CA SER A 202 20.46 -19.77 2.76
C SER A 202 19.09 -19.77 3.43
N ASP A 203 18.86 -20.73 4.33
CA ASP A 203 17.86 -20.67 5.39
C ASP A 203 18.23 -19.56 6.39
N ALA A 204 18.28 -18.31 5.93
CA ALA A 204 18.44 -17.15 6.80
C ALA A 204 17.15 -17.01 7.60
N VAL A 205 17.01 -17.87 8.62
CA VAL A 205 16.00 -17.75 9.66
C VAL A 205 16.25 -16.40 10.29
N TRP A 206 15.33 -15.46 10.04
CA TRP A 206 15.27 -14.22 10.77
C TRP A 206 15.39 -14.55 12.25
N LYS A 207 16.48 -14.13 12.90
CA LYS A 207 16.52 -14.11 14.36
C LYS A 207 15.41 -13.16 14.76
N GLN A 208 14.33 -13.72 15.28
CA GLN A 208 13.21 -12.95 15.79
C GLN A 208 13.80 -11.87 16.71
N PRO A 209 13.56 -10.58 16.44
CA PRO A 209 14.06 -9.53 17.31
C PRO A 209 13.55 -9.80 18.72
N LEU A 210 14.33 -9.39 19.73
CA LEU A 210 13.90 -9.48 21.12
C LEU A 210 12.50 -8.91 21.25
N SER A 211 11.62 -9.63 21.95
CA SER A 211 10.25 -9.18 22.18
C SER A 211 10.27 -7.77 22.74
N VAL A 212 9.54 -6.85 22.10
CA VAL A 212 9.38 -5.51 22.63
C VAL A 212 8.38 -5.60 23.78
N HIS A 213 8.90 -5.70 24.99
CA HIS A 213 8.06 -5.86 26.18
C HIS A 213 7.32 -4.56 26.57
N ASN A 214 7.68 -3.40 26.00
CA ASN A 214 7.18 -2.08 26.43
C ASN A 214 6.06 -1.49 25.55
N HIS A 215 5.27 -2.31 24.84
CA HIS A 215 4.09 -1.82 24.11
C HIS A 215 2.88 -1.71 25.06
N TRP A 216 2.86 -0.67 25.90
CA TRP A 216 1.64 -0.26 26.58
C TRP A 216 1.44 1.23 26.44
N VAL A 217 0.20 1.63 26.13
CA VAL A 217 -0.24 3.01 26.26
C VAL A 217 -0.57 3.20 27.74
N ARG A 218 0.28 3.96 28.44
CA ARG A 218 -0.01 4.39 29.80
C ARG A 218 -0.68 5.76 29.71
N VAL A 219 -1.95 5.82 30.09
CA VAL A 219 -2.63 7.09 30.34
C VAL A 219 -1.95 7.73 31.57
N PRO A 220 -1.76 9.06 31.60
CA PRO A 220 -1.13 9.74 32.75
C PRO A 220 -1.70 9.33 34.10
#